data_AF-A0AAE0YU43-F1
#
_entry.id   AF-A0AAE0YU43-F1
#
_cell.length_a   1.000
_cell.length_b   1.000
_cell.length_c   1.000
_cell.angle_alpha   90.00
_cell.angle_beta   90.00
_cell.angle_gamma   90.00
#
_symmetry.space_group_name_H-M   'P 1'
#
loop_
_entity.id
_entity.type
_entity.pdbx_description
1 polymer ?
#
loop_
_entity_poly.entity_id
_entity_poly.type
_entity_poly.pdbx_seq_one_letter_code
_entity_poly.pdbx_strand_id
1 'polypeptide(L)'
;MRVDSVHSHIKTAIGQISVYFQADYVRMMEEARKTPKSYHDQYLDYAFFKDYSKTCTLKSIRPGIKAGDPMVVHIKALRFESKEKISYKLSFLDDWKSIPMKCEESAQVKVASSPLHTAHLCTSLPQNIAIVKS
;
A
#
# COMPACT_ATOMS: atom_id res chain seq x y z
N MET A 1 13.31 23.01 -17.37
CA MET A 1 12.69 22.79 -16.05
C MET A 1 13.38 21.60 -15.39
N ARG A 2 14.08 21.78 -14.27
CA ARG A 2 14.66 20.63 -13.53
C ARG A 2 13.52 19.88 -12.85
N VAL A 3 13.34 18.61 -13.22
CA VAL A 3 12.38 17.71 -12.59
C VAL A 3 13.18 16.91 -11.56
N ASP A 4 13.12 17.32 -10.30
CA ASP A 4 13.81 16.67 -9.18
C ASP A 4 13.09 15.38 -8.75
N SER A 5 12.84 14.48 -9.70
CA SER A 5 12.29 13.17 -9.40
C SER A 5 13.40 12.24 -8.89
N VAL A 6 13.06 11.39 -7.93
CA VAL A 6 13.95 10.31 -7.45
C VAL A 6 14.45 9.46 -8.62
N HIS A 7 13.55 9.17 -9.56
CA HIS A 7 13.86 8.41 -10.76
C HIS A 7 14.95 9.07 -11.63
N SER A 8 14.92 10.40 -11.80
CA SER A 8 15.92 11.13 -12.60
C SER A 8 17.32 11.06 -11.97
N HIS A 9 17.42 11.19 -10.65
CA HIS A 9 18.69 11.09 -9.93
C HIS A 9 19.29 9.69 -10.04
N ILE A 10 18.47 8.67 -9.78
CA ILE A 10 18.90 7.27 -9.87
C ILE A 10 19.32 6.91 -11.30
N LYS A 11 18.56 7.33 -12.32
CA LYS A 11 18.90 7.08 -13.72
C LYS A 11 20.23 7.74 -14.11
N THR A 12 20.50 8.93 -13.60
CA THR A 12 21.77 9.64 -13.84
C THR A 12 22.95 8.96 -13.12
N ALA A 13 22.72 8.48 -11.89
CA ALA A 13 23.72 7.77 -11.11
C ALA A 13 24.06 6.38 -11.68
N ILE A 14 23.05 5.63 -12.14
CA ILE A 14 23.24 4.32 -12.77
C ILE A 14 23.84 4.46 -14.18
N GLY A 15 23.40 5.46 -14.96
CA GLY A 15 24.01 5.83 -16.23
C GLY A 15 24.29 4.64 -17.16
N GLN A 16 25.56 4.45 -17.50
CA GLN A 16 26.08 3.32 -18.29
C GLN A 16 26.87 2.31 -17.43
N ILE A 17 26.72 2.34 -16.10
CA ILE A 17 27.39 1.40 -15.22
C ILE A 17 26.74 0.02 -15.40
N SER A 18 27.56 -0.97 -15.74
CA SER A 18 27.12 -2.36 -15.82
C SER A 18 26.87 -2.90 -14.42
N VAL A 19 25.61 -3.14 -14.09
CA VAL A 19 25.23 -3.73 -12.81
C VAL A 19 25.13 -5.25 -12.98
N TYR A 20 25.99 -5.99 -12.26
CA TYR A 20 26.05 -7.45 -12.35
C TYR A 20 25.29 -8.14 -11.22
N PHE A 21 25.08 -7.45 -10.09
CA PHE A 21 24.35 -7.99 -8.93
C PHE A 21 23.25 -7.06 -8.45
N GLN A 22 22.15 -7.64 -7.96
CA GLN A 22 20.98 -6.86 -7.55
C GLN A 22 21.23 -5.96 -6.34
N ALA A 23 22.08 -6.38 -5.37
CA ALA A 23 22.38 -5.54 -4.22
C ALA A 23 23.20 -4.29 -4.58
N ASP A 24 23.92 -4.30 -5.71
CA ASP A 24 24.62 -3.10 -6.18
C ASP A 24 23.64 -1.98 -6.54
N TYR A 25 22.40 -2.30 -6.95
CA TYR A 25 21.37 -1.28 -7.16
C TYR A 25 21.03 -0.54 -5.89
N VAL A 26 20.98 -1.21 -4.73
CA VAL A 26 20.66 -0.56 -3.44
C VAL A 26 21.72 0.50 -3.14
N ARG A 27 23.00 0.12 -3.18
CA ARG A 27 24.12 1.05 -2.99
C ARG A 27 24.07 2.23 -3.97
N MET A 28 23.84 1.95 -5.26
CA MET A 28 23.76 3.00 -6.29
C MET A 28 22.58 3.94 -6.06
N MET A 29 21.44 3.43 -5.57
CA MET A 29 20.29 4.24 -5.22
C MET A 29 20.58 5.15 -4.02
N GLU A 30 21.26 4.67 -2.98
CA GLU A 30 21.63 5.52 -1.83
C GLU A 30 22.59 6.66 -2.22
N GLU A 31 23.54 6.36 -3.11
CA GLU A 31 24.53 7.32 -3.61
C GLU A 31 23.97 8.31 -4.63
N ALA A 32 22.83 8.01 -5.26
CA ALA A 32 22.25 8.79 -6.35
C ALA A 32 21.89 10.23 -5.98
N ARG A 33 21.68 10.51 -4.69
CA ARG A 33 21.51 11.86 -4.17
C ARG A 33 22.33 12.00 -2.89
N LYS A 34 23.16 13.04 -2.78
CA LYS A 34 23.91 13.34 -1.54
C LYS A 34 23.40 14.59 -0.82
N THR A 35 22.79 15.51 -1.57
CA THR A 35 22.24 16.78 -1.06
C THR A 35 20.78 16.91 -1.50
N PRO A 36 19.84 17.31 -0.62
CA PRO A 36 20.02 17.63 0.80
C PRO A 36 20.25 16.41 1.70
N LYS A 37 19.88 15.20 1.26
CA LYS A 37 20.08 13.95 2.00
C LYS A 37 20.06 12.74 1.07
N SER A 38 20.87 11.72 1.38
CA SER A 38 20.83 10.43 0.71
C SER A 38 19.49 9.73 0.78
N TYR A 39 19.24 8.88 -0.22
CA TYR A 39 18.15 7.92 -0.14
C TYR A 39 18.53 6.82 0.84
N HIS A 40 17.55 6.26 1.52
CA HIS A 40 17.71 5.14 2.43
C HIS A 40 16.75 4.05 2.00
N ASP A 41 17.24 2.83 1.91
CA ASP A 41 16.37 1.67 1.75
C ASP A 41 15.71 1.34 3.10
N GLN A 42 14.47 0.87 3.02
CA GLN A 42 13.78 0.30 4.17
C GLN A 42 13.16 -0.99 3.70
N TYR A 43 13.55 -2.09 4.33
CA TYR A 43 12.86 -3.35 4.17
C TYR A 43 11.46 -3.20 4.77
N LEU A 44 10.45 -3.36 3.92
CA LEU A 44 9.06 -3.30 4.35
C LEU A 44 8.72 -4.60 5.07
N ASP A 45 8.32 -4.48 6.33
CA ASP A 45 7.79 -5.58 7.11
C ASP A 45 6.26 -5.63 6.98
N TYR A 46 5.64 -6.63 7.62
CA TYR A 46 4.19 -6.74 7.66
C TYR A 46 3.52 -5.55 8.36
N ALA A 47 4.25 -4.79 9.18
CA ALA A 47 3.73 -3.60 9.87
C ALA A 47 3.64 -2.38 8.94
N PHE A 48 4.41 -2.33 7.86
CA PHE A 48 4.27 -1.29 6.84
C PHE A 48 2.89 -1.34 6.16
N PHE A 49 2.37 -2.55 5.92
CA PHE A 49 1.10 -2.72 5.24
C PHE A 49 -0.05 -2.43 6.20
N LYS A 50 -1.02 -1.67 5.70
CA LYS A 50 -2.24 -1.38 6.47
C LYS A 50 -2.98 -2.69 6.74
N ASP A 51 -3.23 -2.98 8.01
CA ASP A 51 -4.01 -4.14 8.42
C ASP A 51 -5.48 -3.98 8.01
N TYR A 52 -5.92 -4.81 7.07
CA TYR A 52 -7.31 -4.92 6.63
C TYR A 52 -8.03 -6.14 7.23
N SER A 53 -7.45 -6.81 8.23
CA SER A 53 -8.09 -7.93 8.92
C SER A 53 -9.39 -7.51 9.63
N LYS A 54 -9.48 -6.24 10.04
CA LYS A 54 -10.67 -5.63 10.65
C LYS A 54 -11.18 -4.50 9.76
N THR A 55 -11.84 -4.87 8.67
CA THR A 55 -12.52 -3.91 7.79
C THR A 55 -14.01 -3.90 8.03
N CYS A 56 -14.54 -2.68 8.10
CA CYS A 56 -15.97 -2.46 8.00
C CYS A 56 -16.45 -2.74 6.57
N THR A 57 -17.24 -3.80 6.38
CA THR A 57 -17.80 -4.11 5.06
C THR A 57 -19.29 -3.76 5.05
N LEU A 58 -19.70 -2.87 4.15
CA LEU A 58 -21.10 -2.60 3.87
C LEU A 58 -21.52 -3.30 2.59
N LYS A 59 -22.61 -4.07 2.65
CA LYS A 59 -23.22 -4.71 1.46
C LYS A 59 -23.80 -3.68 0.50
N SER A 60 -24.25 -2.53 1.01
CA SER A 60 -24.83 -1.46 0.22
C SER A 60 -24.71 -0.11 0.92
N ILE A 61 -24.57 0.96 0.12
CA ILE A 61 -24.62 2.35 0.58
C ILE A 61 -26.01 2.99 0.36
N ARG A 62 -27.03 2.19 0.04
CA ARG A 62 -28.39 2.67 -0.24
C ARG A 62 -28.99 3.33 1.02
N PRO A 63 -29.52 4.57 0.89
CA PRO A 63 -30.27 5.23 1.96
C PRO A 63 -31.58 4.50 2.30
N GLY A 64 -32.25 4.00 1.27
CA GLY A 64 -33.54 3.32 1.33
C GLY A 64 -33.47 1.81 1.38
N ILE A 65 -34.50 1.18 1.96
CA ILE A 65 -34.63 -0.30 2.01
C ILE A 65 -35.83 -0.76 1.17
N LYS A 66 -36.93 0.01 1.14
CA LYS A 66 -38.19 -0.35 0.48
C LYS A 66 -38.29 0.26 -0.92
N ALA A 67 -39.17 -0.32 -1.73
CA ALA A 67 -39.53 0.25 -3.02
C ALA A 67 -40.17 1.65 -2.81
N GLY A 68 -39.64 2.64 -3.52
CA GLY A 68 -40.02 4.06 -3.35
C GLY A 68 -39.07 4.85 -2.45
N ASP A 69 -38.17 4.20 -1.71
CA ASP A 69 -37.16 4.92 -0.93
C ASP A 69 -35.99 5.44 -1.80
N PRO A 70 -35.22 6.43 -1.32
CA PRO A 70 -34.08 6.97 -2.05
C PRO A 70 -33.00 5.91 -2.31
N MET A 71 -32.65 5.75 -3.58
CA MET A 71 -31.54 4.93 -4.06
C MET A 71 -30.19 5.66 -4.03
N VAL A 72 -29.10 4.92 -4.30
CA VAL A 72 -27.72 5.44 -4.36
C VAL A 72 -27.58 6.65 -5.28
N VAL A 73 -28.32 6.66 -6.40
CA VAL A 73 -28.29 7.75 -7.39
C VAL A 73 -28.79 9.09 -6.85
N HIS A 74 -29.54 9.08 -5.74
CA HIS A 74 -30.04 10.29 -5.10
C HIS A 74 -29.09 10.84 -4.04
N ILE A 75 -27.99 10.15 -3.73
CA ILE A 75 -26.99 10.64 -2.79
C ILE A 75 -26.20 11.79 -3.43
N LYS A 76 -26.10 12.92 -2.71
CA LYS A 76 -25.31 14.08 -3.15
C LYS A 76 -23.97 14.19 -2.46
N ALA A 77 -23.86 13.70 -1.23
CA ALA A 77 -22.61 13.69 -0.49
C ALA A 77 -22.52 12.48 0.44
N LEU A 78 -21.30 11.96 0.61
CA LEU A 78 -20.94 10.93 1.57
C LEU A 78 -19.86 11.47 2.49
N ARG A 79 -19.98 11.15 3.78
CA ARG A 79 -18.98 11.46 4.81
C ARG A 79 -18.56 10.17 5.48
N PHE A 80 -17.27 9.88 5.40
CA PHE A 80 -16.63 8.81 6.13
C PHE A 80 -16.14 9.37 7.47
N GLU A 81 -16.88 9.06 8.53
CA GLU A 81 -16.44 9.29 9.91
C GLU A 81 -15.63 8.07 10.37
N SER A 82 -14.82 8.22 11.43
CA SER A 82 -13.82 7.24 11.85
C SER A 82 -14.34 5.79 11.88
N LYS A 83 -13.60 4.90 11.21
CA LYS A 83 -13.64 3.43 11.15
C LYS A 83 -14.96 2.73 10.75
N GLU A 84 -16.14 3.21 11.14
CA GLU A 84 -17.38 2.42 10.99
C GLU A 84 -18.64 3.23 10.67
N LYS A 85 -18.55 4.57 10.66
CA LYS A 85 -19.74 5.41 10.49
C LYS A 85 -19.70 6.15 9.17
N ILE A 86 -20.62 5.77 8.28
CA ILE A 86 -20.82 6.44 7.00
C ILE A 86 -22.14 7.21 7.08
N SER A 87 -22.06 8.50 6.76
CA SER A 87 -23.20 9.40 6.70
C SER A 87 -23.41 9.90 5.28
N TYR A 88 -24.66 10.20 4.92
CA TYR A 88 -25.06 10.66 3.61
C TYR A 88 -25.94 11.92 3.67
N LYS A 89 -26.02 12.62 2.54
CA LYS A 89 -26.99 13.70 2.29
C LYS A 89 -27.72 13.47 0.97
N LEU A 90 -29.02 13.81 0.94
CA LEU A 90 -29.84 13.81 -0.28
C LEU A 90 -29.91 15.22 -0.91
N SER A 91 -29.94 16.27 -0.09
CA SER A 91 -29.72 17.65 -0.50
C SER A 91 -28.50 18.24 0.21
N PHE A 92 -27.82 19.21 -0.41
CA PHE A 92 -26.66 19.87 0.21
C PHE A 92 -27.01 20.63 1.49
N LEU A 93 -28.27 21.08 1.59
CA LEU A 93 -28.81 21.82 2.73
C LEU A 93 -29.26 20.91 3.88
N ASP A 94 -29.44 19.61 3.64
CA ASP A 94 -29.90 18.68 4.67
C ASP A 94 -28.79 18.39 5.69
N ASP A 95 -29.19 18.00 6.90
CA ASP A 95 -28.29 17.43 7.89
C ASP A 95 -27.76 16.06 7.48
N TRP A 96 -26.60 15.69 8.01
CA TRP A 96 -25.98 14.39 7.78
C TRP A 96 -26.82 13.27 8.41
N LYS A 97 -27.23 12.29 7.61
CA LYS A 97 -27.96 11.11 8.07
C LYS A 97 -27.06 9.88 8.04
N SER A 98 -27.11 9.03 9.06
CA SER A 98 -26.37 7.76 9.05
C SER A 98 -27.01 6.77 8.08
N ILE A 99 -26.18 5.99 7.38
CA ILE A 99 -26.68 4.86 6.57
C ILE A 99 -27.36 3.85 7.50
N PRO A 100 -28.56 3.33 7.17
CA PRO A 100 -29.30 2.41 8.04
C PRO A 100 -28.66 1.02 8.15
N MET A 101 -27.78 0.68 7.21
CA MET A 101 -27.05 -0.59 7.21
C MET A 101 -25.91 -0.54 8.22
N LYS A 102 -25.86 -1.54 9.10
CA LYS A 102 -24.75 -1.70 10.02
C LYS A 102 -23.52 -2.20 9.28
N CYS A 103 -22.38 -1.68 9.73
CA CYS A 103 -21.10 -2.26 9.44
C CYS A 103 -21.08 -3.71 9.94
N GLU A 104 -20.93 -4.68 9.02
CA GLU A 104 -20.58 -6.03 9.43
C GLU A 104 -19.06 -6.05 9.57
N GLU A 105 -18.56 -6.31 10.78
CA GLU A 105 -17.18 -6.76 10.92
C GLU A 105 -17.08 -8.06 10.13
N SER A 106 -16.33 -8.04 9.04
CA SER A 106 -16.08 -9.26 8.28
C SER A 106 -15.32 -10.20 9.20
N ALA A 107 -16.03 -11.21 9.74
CA ALA A 107 -15.40 -12.37 10.35
C ALA A 107 -14.35 -12.86 9.36
N GLN A 108 -13.11 -12.96 9.82
CA GLN A 108 -11.91 -13.20 9.01
C GLN A 108 -12.25 -14.00 7.76
N VAL A 109 -12.19 -13.35 6.59
CA VAL A 109 -12.08 -14.11 5.36
C VAL A 109 -10.78 -14.88 5.56
N LYS A 110 -10.87 -16.20 5.78
CA LYS A 110 -9.73 -17.10 5.72
C LYS A 110 -9.25 -17.10 4.28
N VAL A 111 -8.64 -16.00 3.85
CA VAL A 111 -7.73 -16.04 2.73
C VAL A 111 -6.65 -16.95 3.24
N ALA A 112 -6.57 -18.16 2.70
CA ALA A 112 -5.39 -18.99 2.81
C ALA A 112 -4.27 -18.25 2.08
N SER A 113 -3.80 -17.13 2.64
CA SER A 113 -2.54 -16.56 2.23
C SER A 113 -1.52 -17.57 2.69
N SER A 114 -1.02 -18.37 1.76
CA SER A 114 0.23 -19.09 1.97
C SER A 114 1.18 -18.08 2.59
N PRO A 115 1.79 -18.37 3.76
CA PRO A 115 2.76 -17.46 4.33
C PRO A 115 3.77 -17.15 3.23
N LEU A 116 3.91 -15.88 2.84
CA LEU A 116 4.99 -15.45 1.99
C LEU A 116 6.26 -15.95 2.66
N HIS A 117 7.00 -16.82 1.95
CA HIS A 117 8.08 -17.62 2.47
C HIS A 117 9.06 -16.74 3.29
N THR A 118 8.92 -16.75 4.62
CA THR A 118 9.72 -15.96 5.56
C THR A 118 11.02 -16.64 5.95
N ALA A 119 11.45 -17.65 5.18
CA ALA A 119 12.82 -18.08 5.30
C ALA A 119 13.66 -16.93 4.72
N HIS A 120 14.19 -16.08 5.60
CA HIS A 120 15.51 -15.55 5.37
C HIS A 120 16.34 -16.76 4.98
N LEU A 121 16.71 -16.85 3.69
CA LEU A 121 17.80 -17.71 3.30
C LEU A 121 18.98 -17.18 4.12
N CYS A 122 19.23 -17.84 5.24
CA CYS A 122 20.46 -17.76 5.97
C CYS A 122 21.49 -18.25 4.96
N THR A 123 22.03 -17.33 4.16
CA THR A 123 23.24 -17.59 3.39
C THR A 123 24.38 -17.59 4.39
N SER A 124 24.44 -18.62 5.23
CA SER A 124 25.71 -19.11 5.74
C SER A 124 26.51 -19.47 4.50
N LEU A 125 27.41 -18.56 4.11
CA LEU A 125 28.40 -18.77 3.07
C LEU A 125 28.99 -20.18 3.24
N PRO A 126 28.84 -21.11 2.28
CA PRO A 126 29.86 -22.12 2.15
C PRO A 126 31.09 -21.43 1.58
N GLN A 127 32.04 -21.13 2.47
CA GLN A 127 33.45 -21.08 2.09
C GLN A 127 33.73 -22.34 1.27
N ASN A 128 33.96 -22.23 -0.04
CA ASN A 128 34.74 -23.14 -0.89
C ASN A 128 34.40 -22.89 -2.36
N ILE A 129 35.05 -21.89 -2.97
CA ILE A 129 35.31 -21.92 -4.42
C ILE A 129 36.80 -21.65 -4.58
N ALA A 130 37.55 -22.74 -4.81
CA ALA A 130 38.93 -22.70 -5.24
C ALA A 130 38.97 -22.28 -6.72
N ILE A 131 39.75 -21.26 -7.05
CA ILE A 131 40.10 -20.95 -8.44
C ILE A 131 41.51 -21.52 -8.67
N VAL A 132 41.56 -22.62 -9.41
CA VAL A 132 42.80 -23.17 -9.98
C VAL A 132 43.19 -22.27 -11.16
N LYS A 133 44.41 -21.72 -11.12
CA LYS A 133 45.03 -21.05 -12.27
C LYS A 133 45.65 -22.10 -13.19
N SER A 134 45.31 -22.04 -14.48
CA SER A 134 46.18 -22.45 -15.58
C SER A 134 46.82 -21.22 -16.20
#